data_AF-A0A3D2SW53-F1
#
_entry.id   AF-A0A3D2SW53-F1
#
_cell.length_a   1.000
_cell.length_b   1.000
_cell.length_c   1.000
_cell.angle_alpha   90.00
_cell.angle_beta   90.00
_cell.angle_gamma   90.00
#
_symmetry.space_group_name_H-M   'P 1'
#
loop_
_entity.id
_entity.type
_entity.pdbx_description
1 polymer ?
#
loop_
_entity_poly.entity_id
_entity_poly.type
_entity_poly.pdbx_seq_one_letter_code
_entity_poly.pdbx_strand_id
1 'polypeptide(L)' 'MFKNERDITDWDIQALIDDEFDKEQARKMLPRIMADPSLKSRYTELLAKKKLLQTYFNIKT' A
#
# COMPACT_ATOMS: atom_id res chain seq x y z
N MET A 1 -2.20 -19.74 19.51
CA MET A 1 -1.39 -20.05 18.33
C MET A 1 -1.54 -18.87 17.38
N PHE A 2 -0.51 -18.02 17.26
CA PHE A 2 -0.60 -16.79 16.47
C PHE A 2 -0.74 -17.16 15.00
N LYS A 3 -1.79 -16.62 14.36
CA LYS A 3 -2.08 -16.78 12.94
C LYS A 3 -0.84 -16.32 12.18
N ASN A 4 -0.20 -17.18 11.38
CA ASN A 4 0.92 -16.81 10.52
C ASN A 4 0.53 -15.56 9.72
N GLU A 5 1.05 -14.41 10.11
CA GLU A 5 0.87 -13.21 9.31
C GLU A 5 1.71 -13.41 8.05
N ARG A 6 1.05 -13.61 6.91
CA ARG A 6 1.74 -13.73 5.63
C ARG A 6 2.57 -12.48 5.37
N ASP A 7 3.67 -12.67 4.65
CA ASP A 7 4.51 -11.57 4.18
C ASP A 7 3.69 -10.58 3.36
N ILE A 8 4.01 -9.30 3.52
CA ILE A 8 3.37 -8.21 2.77
C ILE A 8 3.99 -8.18 1.38
N THR A 9 3.14 -8.27 0.36
CA THR A 9 3.55 -8.26 -1.04
C THR A 9 3.29 -6.90 -1.69
N ASP A 10 3.87 -6.69 -2.88
CA ASP A 10 3.57 -5.51 -3.70
C ASP A 10 2.07 -5.36 -4.00
N TRP A 11 1.35 -6.46 -4.18
CA TRP A 11 -0.10 -6.46 -4.41
C TRP A 11 -0.86 -5.91 -3.21
N ASP A 12 -0.44 -6.24 -1.99
CA ASP A 12 -1.04 -5.71 -0.77
C ASP A 12 -0.80 -4.20 -0.64
N ILE A 13 0.40 -3.75 -1.00
CA ILE A 13 0.76 -2.34 -0.98
C ILE A 13 -0.06 -1.56 -2.02
N GLN A 14 -0.22 -2.12 -3.23
CA GLN A 14 -1.05 -1.53 -4.29
C GLN A 14 -2.52 -1.45 -3.88
N ALA A 15 -3.11 -2.54 -3.36
CA ALA A 15 -4.49 -2.55 -2.88
C ALA A 15 -4.73 -1.49 -1.79
N LEU A 16 -3.77 -1.26 -0.89
CA LEU A 16 -3.85 -0.18 0.09
C LEU A 16 -3.81 1.21 -0.57
N ILE A 17 -2.92 1.42 -1.53
CA ILE A 17 -2.78 2.69 -2.25
C ILE A 17 -4.03 2.97 -3.10
N ASP A 18 -4.66 1.94 -3.62
CA ASP A 18 -5.85 1.97 -4.48
C ASP A 18 -7.18 2.00 -3.69
N ASP A 19 -7.11 2.07 -2.35
CA ASP A 19 -8.26 2.09 -1.45
C ASP A 19 -9.19 0.86 -1.62
N GLU A 20 -8.61 -0.27 -2.01
CA GLU A 20 -9.32 -1.54 -2.21
C GLU A 20 -9.51 -2.31 -0.89
N PHE A 21 -8.79 -1.91 0.17
CA PHE A 21 -8.97 -2.45 1.50
C PHE A 21 -10.16 -1.81 2.21
N ASP A 22 -10.88 -2.62 2.98
CA ASP A 22 -11.83 -2.05 3.95
C ASP A 22 -11.08 -1.25 5.03
N LYS A 23 -11.83 -0.43 5.78
CA LYS A 23 -11.27 0.44 6.82
C LYS A 23 -10.49 -0.33 7.90
N GLU A 24 -10.87 -1.57 8.20
CA GLU A 24 -10.22 -2.38 9.23
C GLU A 24 -8.91 -2.97 8.71
N GLN A 25 -8.92 -3.48 7.48
CA GLN A 25 -7.75 -3.98 6.77
C GLN A 25 -6.70 -2.89 6.59
N ALA A 26 -7.09 -1.70 6.12
CA ALA A 26 -6.19 -0.57 5.95
C ALA A 26 -5.56 -0.12 7.28
N ARG A 27 -6.36 -0.07 8.37
CA ARG A 27 -5.87 0.25 9.72
C ARG A 27 -4.84 -0.72 10.26
N LYS A 28 -4.92 -2.01 9.88
CA LYS A 28 -3.93 -3.02 10.29
C LYS A 28 -2.71 -3.03 9.37
N MET A 29 -2.91 -2.78 8.07
CA MET A 29 -1.86 -2.90 7.06
C MET A 29 -0.90 -1.72 7.07
N LEU A 30 -1.41 -0.49 7.15
CA LEU A 30 -0.58 0.71 7.07
C LEU A 30 0.50 0.77 8.16
N PRO A 31 0.22 0.50 9.45
CA PRO A 31 1.26 0.52 10.48
C PRO A 31 2.36 -0.52 10.24
N ARG A 32 2.01 -1.71 9.75
CA ARG A 32 2.97 -2.79 9.45
C ARG A 32 3.91 -2.38 8.32
N ILE A 33 3.37 -1.80 7.24
CA ILE A 33 4.18 -1.25 6.14
C ILE A 33 5.09 -0.13 6.62
N MET A 34 4.59 0.78 7.47
CA MET A 34 5.37 1.92 7.94
C MET A 34 6.46 1.56 8.95
N ALA A 35 6.31 0.44 9.67
CA ALA A 35 7.29 -0.06 10.63
C ALA A 35 8.49 -0.75 9.97
N ASP A 36 8.35 -1.31 8.77
CA ASP A 36 9.43 -1.94 8.02
C ASP A 36 10.03 -0.95 6.99
N PRO A 37 11.33 -0.60 7.08
CA PRO A 37 11.96 0.34 6.15
C PRO A 37 11.90 -0.07 4.68
N SER A 38 11.98 -1.37 4.39
CA SER A 38 11.92 -1.91 3.02
C SER A 38 10.52 -1.75 2.45
N LEU A 39 9.49 -2.15 3.21
CA LEU A 39 8.10 -2.02 2.80
C LEU A 39 7.69 -0.55 2.69
N LYS A 40 8.13 0.31 3.61
CA LYS A 40 7.91 1.75 3.55
C LYS A 40 8.52 2.39 2.30
N SER A 41 9.73 1.99 1.95
CA SER A 41 10.38 2.43 0.70
C SER A 41 9.54 2.01 -0.50
N ARG A 42 9.11 0.75 -0.53
CA ARG A 42 8.29 0.19 -1.61
C ARG A 42 6.93 0.88 -1.76
N TYR A 43 6.25 1.14 -0.64
CA TYR A 43 5.02 1.93 -0.59
C TYR A 43 5.21 3.32 -1.19
N THR A 44 6.29 4.00 -0.82
CA THR A 44 6.58 5.36 -1.32
C THR A 44 6.81 5.36 -2.84
N GLU A 45 7.56 4.37 -3.35
CA GLU A 45 7.80 4.20 -4.77
C GLU A 45 6.51 3.95 -5.55
N LEU A 46 5.66 3.03 -5.08
CA LEU A 46 4.39 2.70 -5.75
C LEU A 46 3.41 3.88 -5.71
N LEU A 47 3.35 4.60 -4.59
CA LEU A 47 2.53 5.80 -4.47
C LEU A 47 2.98 6.90 -5.44
N ALA A 48 4.29 7.10 -5.60
CA ALA A 48 4.83 8.05 -6.56
C ALA A 48 4.49 7.65 -8.01
N LYS A 49 4.59 6.36 -8.36
CA LYS A 49 4.20 5.86 -9.68
C LYS A 49 2.71 6.09 -9.95
N LYS A 50 1.83 5.82 -8.98
CA LYS A 50 0.40 6.11 -9.12
C LYS A 50 0.15 7.60 -9.39
N LYS A 51 0.77 8.50 -8.62
CA LYS A 51 0.64 9.96 -8.82
C LYS A 51 1.12 10.41 -10.20
N LEU A 52 2.23 9.83 -10.68
CA LEU A 52 2.74 10.11 -12.02
C LEU A 52 1.73 9.69 -13.10
N LEU A 53 1.17 8.48 -12.99
CA LEU A 53 0.15 7.98 -13.93
C LEU A 53 -1.12 8.84 -13.88
N GLN A 54 -1.59 9.22 -12.70
CA GLN A 54 -2.75 10.11 -12.55
C GLN A 54 -2.52 11.46 -13.24
N THR A 55 -1.31 12.02 -13.10
CA THR A 55 -0.92 13.26 -13.76
C THR A 55 -0.90 13.10 -15.27
N TYR A 56 -0.27 12.03 -15.77
CA TYR A 56 -0.13 11.76 -17.21
C TYR A 56 -1.48 11.56 -17.90
N PHE A 57 -2.38 10.81 -17.27
CA PHE A 57 -3.71 10.52 -17.81
C PHE A 57 -4.78 11.55 -17.43
N ASN A 58 -4.41 12.63 -16.73
CA ASN A 58 -5.34 13.64 -16.22
C ASN A 58 -6.51 13.02 -15.41
N ILE A 59 -6.21 11.97 -14.65
CA ILE A 59 -7.19 11.28 -13.80
C ILE A 59 -7.38 12.13 -12.55
N LYS A 60 -8.59 12.68 -12.39
CA LYS A 60 -9.02 13.33 -11.15
C LYS A 60 -9.52 12.24 -10.19
N THR A 61 -8.81 12.06 -9.08
CA THR A 61 -9.29 11.30 -7.91
C THR A 61 -10.19 12.15 -7.05
#